data_AF-A0A7C7IAH0-F1
#
_entry.id   AF-A0A7C7IAH0-F1
#
_cell.length_a   1.000
_cell.length_b   1.000
_cell.length_c   1.000
_cell.angle_alpha   90.00
_cell.angle_beta   90.00
_cell.angle_gamma   90.00
#
_symmetry.space_group_name_H-M   'P 1'
#
loop_
_entity.id
_entity.type
_entity.pdbx_description
1 polymer ?
#
loop_
_entity_poly.entity_id
_entity_poly.type
_entity_poly.pdbx_seq_one_letter_code
_entity_poly.pdbx_strand_id
1 'polypeptide(L)'
;MWLFGALAGKSGYIIAFLLIALVAAVFLLPQIRQSVLKLRSQQVTIARTPGQAGNGGDSVVSLDIITVLGKDGIPSIDNPRFVGPGEADQQMQSFERVLGVSINGDHRAYPLNMLSRHEIVNDTVGGVPVAVTW
;
A
#
# COMPACT_ATOMS: atom_id res chain seq x y z
N MET A 1 43.50 34.42 18.19
CA MET A 1 42.82 33.20 17.72
C MET A 1 42.13 33.53 16.40
N TRP A 2 42.82 33.23 15.31
CA TRP A 2 42.41 33.35 13.92
C TRP A 2 41.16 32.49 13.64
N LEU A 3 40.04 33.03 13.08
CA LEU A 3 39.05 32.18 12.38
C LEU A 3 37.97 32.89 11.51
N PHE A 4 38.17 34.09 10.93
CA PHE A 4 37.12 34.70 10.06
C PHE A 4 37.60 35.24 8.70
N GLY A 5 38.81 34.90 8.25
CA GLY A 5 39.42 35.52 7.06
C GLY A 5 39.27 34.79 5.71
N ALA A 6 38.58 33.66 5.60
CA ALA A 6 38.72 32.77 4.43
C ALA A 6 37.41 32.44 3.66
N LEU A 7 36.43 33.36 3.63
CA LEU A 7 35.22 33.20 2.80
C LEU A 7 34.99 34.34 1.79
N ALA A 8 35.96 35.24 1.60
CA ALA A 8 35.91 36.31 0.60
C ALA A 8 36.62 35.93 -0.71
N GLY A 9 36.26 34.79 -1.28
CA GLY A 9 36.70 34.36 -2.62
C GLY A 9 35.53 33.75 -3.38
N LYS A 10 35.64 33.55 -4.71
CA LYS A 10 34.58 33.00 -5.59
C LYS A 10 33.84 31.78 -4.98
N SER A 11 34.55 30.99 -4.17
CA SER A 11 34.06 29.84 -3.41
C SER A 11 33.01 30.15 -2.34
N GLY A 12 33.07 31.32 -1.67
CA GLY A 12 32.11 31.72 -0.63
C GLY A 12 30.71 31.98 -1.18
N TYR A 13 30.62 32.60 -2.36
CA TYR A 13 29.35 32.79 -3.07
C TYR A 13 28.75 31.47 -3.55
N ILE A 14 29.59 30.53 -3.99
CA ILE A 14 29.14 29.18 -4.38
C ILE A 14 28.55 28.46 -3.16
N ILE A 15 29.21 28.52 -2.01
CA ILE A 15 28.70 27.89 -0.78
C ILE A 15 27.37 28.54 -0.34
N ALA A 16 27.28 29.87 -0.34
CA ALA A 16 26.04 30.57 0.01
C ALA A 16 24.90 30.23 -0.96
N PHE A 17 25.18 30.16 -2.27
CA PHE A 17 24.20 29.76 -3.27
C PHE A 17 23.73 28.32 -3.07
N LEU A 18 24.65 27.38 -2.81
CA LEU A 18 24.31 25.98 -2.55
C LEU A 18 23.47 25.82 -1.26
N LEU A 19 23.76 26.59 -0.21
CA LEU A 19 22.95 26.57 1.02
C LEU A 19 21.54 27.13 0.79
N ILE A 20 21.41 28.22 0.03
CA ILE A 20 20.09 28.78 -0.33
C ILE A 20 19.32 27.79 -1.19
N ALA A 21 19.97 27.18 -2.19
CA ALA A 21 19.36 26.16 -3.03
C ALA A 21 18.94 24.92 -2.22
N LEU A 22 19.73 24.51 -1.24
CA LEU A 22 19.41 23.40 -0.33
C LEU A 22 18.16 23.72 0.51
N VAL A 23 18.10 24.92 1.10
CA VAL A 23 16.94 25.37 1.87
C VAL A 23 15.70 25.41 0.98
N ALA A 24 15.79 26.03 -0.21
CA ALA A 24 14.70 26.06 -1.18
C ALA A 24 14.24 24.65 -1.59
N ALA A 25 15.18 23.72 -1.82
CA ALA A 25 14.87 22.33 -2.15
C ALA A 25 14.12 21.63 -1.01
N VAL A 26 14.51 21.83 0.25
CA VAL A 26 13.79 21.26 1.41
C VAL A 26 12.33 21.73 1.48
N PHE A 27 12.05 22.98 1.10
CA PHE A 27 10.68 23.51 1.06
C PHE A 27 9.89 23.11 -0.20
N LEU A 28 10.53 22.98 -1.36
CA LEU A 28 9.87 22.72 -2.64
C LEU A 28 9.68 21.23 -2.96
N LEU A 29 10.62 20.36 -2.54
CA LEU A 29 10.57 18.92 -2.82
C LEU A 29 9.33 18.18 -2.27
N PRO A 30 8.82 18.48 -1.05
CA PRO A 30 7.60 17.83 -0.56
C PRO A 30 6.36 18.18 -1.41
N GLN A 31 6.29 19.39 -1.98
CA GLN A 31 5.17 19.86 -2.79
C GLN A 31 5.08 19.14 -4.15
N ILE A 32 6.22 18.74 -4.71
CA ILE A 32 6.29 18.03 -5.99
C ILE A 32 5.71 16.61 -5.87
N ARG A 33 5.93 15.92 -4.75
CA ARG A 33 5.41 14.54 -4.55
C ARG A 33 3.89 14.46 -4.66
N GLN A 34 3.17 15.42 -4.08
CA GLN A 34 1.71 15.43 -4.12
C GLN A 34 1.17 15.80 -5.50
N SER A 35 1.84 16.74 -6.18
CA SER A 35 1.45 17.15 -7.53
C SER A 35 1.61 16.02 -8.55
N VAL A 36 2.63 15.17 -8.40
CA VAL A 36 2.85 14.00 -9.26
C VAL A 36 1.78 12.91 -9.09
N LEU A 37 1.24 12.74 -7.88
CA LEU A 37 0.16 11.77 -7.64
C LEU A 37 -1.15 12.19 -8.30
N LYS A 38 -1.46 13.49 -8.28
CA LYS A 38 -2.62 14.05 -8.99
C LYS A 38 -2.52 13.93 -10.52
N LEU A 39 -1.32 13.90 -11.09
CA LEU A 39 -1.17 13.67 -12.54
C LEU A 39 -1.59 12.26 -12.96
N ARG A 40 -1.63 11.29 -12.02
CA ARG A 40 -2.11 9.92 -12.26
C ARG A 40 -3.55 9.69 -11.80
N SER A 41 -4.23 10.71 -11.26
CA SER A 41 -5.61 10.54 -10.80
C SER A 41 -6.58 10.54 -11.98
N GLN A 42 -7.54 9.62 -11.94
CA GLN A 42 -8.66 9.59 -12.87
C GLN A 42 -9.88 10.24 -12.21
N GLN A 43 -10.51 11.20 -12.87
CA GLN A 43 -11.78 11.76 -12.41
C GLN A 43 -12.92 10.81 -12.72
N VAL A 44 -13.67 10.45 -11.68
CA VAL A 44 -14.87 9.62 -11.80
C VAL A 44 -16.06 10.38 -11.23
N THR A 45 -17.08 10.50 -12.08
CA THR A 45 -18.33 11.19 -11.75
C THR A 45 -19.37 10.16 -11.34
N ILE A 46 -19.86 10.24 -10.09
CA ILE A 46 -20.89 9.34 -9.57
C ILE A 46 -22.20 10.10 -9.36
N ALA A 47 -23.30 9.53 -9.83
CA ALA A 47 -24.64 10.00 -9.48
C ALA A 47 -24.99 9.50 -8.08
N ARG A 48 -25.32 10.42 -7.18
CA ARG A 48 -25.76 10.05 -5.82
C ARG A 48 -27.20 9.56 -5.87
N THR A 49 -27.48 8.41 -5.26
CA THR A 49 -28.85 7.87 -5.17
C THR A 49 -29.79 8.88 -4.51
N PRO A 50 -31.01 9.11 -5.04
CA PRO A 50 -31.98 10.03 -4.44
C PRO A 50 -32.28 9.63 -2.99
N GLY A 51 -32.05 10.55 -2.04
CA GLY A 51 -32.25 10.32 -0.60
C GLY A 51 -30.98 10.42 0.26
N GLN A 52 -29.79 10.44 -0.35
CA GLN A 52 -28.51 10.65 0.36
C GLN A 52 -27.95 12.07 0.19
N ALA A 53 -28.66 12.94 -0.54
CA ALA A 53 -28.29 14.33 -0.72
C ALA A 53 -28.68 15.13 0.54
N GLY A 54 -27.68 15.43 1.39
CA GLY A 54 -27.81 16.59 2.28
C GLY A 54 -28.09 17.84 1.43
N ASN A 55 -28.74 18.85 2.03
CA ASN A 55 -29.42 20.04 1.45
C ASN A 55 -28.76 20.86 0.29
N GLY A 56 -27.73 20.39 -0.41
CA GLY A 56 -27.21 20.95 -1.66
C GLY A 56 -27.66 20.11 -2.86
N GLY A 57 -28.32 20.76 -3.83
CA GLY A 57 -28.96 20.15 -5.02
C GLY A 57 -28.03 19.48 -6.04
N ASP A 58 -26.76 19.24 -5.73
CA ASP A 58 -25.84 18.58 -6.65
C ASP A 58 -25.95 17.06 -6.50
N SER A 59 -26.63 16.46 -7.49
CA SER A 59 -26.86 15.01 -7.59
C SER A 59 -25.63 14.24 -8.09
N VAL A 60 -24.53 14.94 -8.32
CA VAL A 60 -23.35 14.45 -9.03
C VAL A 60 -22.11 14.82 -8.24
N VAL A 61 -21.35 13.82 -7.80
CA VAL A 61 -20.08 14.01 -7.08
C VAL A 61 -18.94 13.62 -8.01
N SER A 62 -18.00 14.54 -8.20
CA SER A 62 -16.73 14.26 -8.90
C SER A 62 -15.67 13.86 -7.88
N LEU A 63 -15.08 12.69 -8.06
CA LEU A 63 -14.02 12.15 -7.21
C LEU A 63 -12.73 11.96 -8.02
N ASP A 64 -11.60 12.36 -7.44
CA ASP A 64 -10.27 12.03 -7.96
C ASP A 64 -9.85 10.67 -7.41
N ILE A 65 -9.85 9.63 -8.25
CA ILE A 65 -9.41 8.29 -7.87
C ILE A 65 -7.94 8.12 -8.24
N ILE A 66 -7.11 7.77 -7.25
CA ILE A 66 -5.69 7.48 -7.45
C ILE A 66 -5.48 5.98 -7.35
N THR A 67 -5.12 5.35 -8.45
CA THR A 67 -4.76 3.93 -8.50
C THR A 67 -3.35 3.73 -7.93
N VAL A 68 -3.25 3.16 -6.73
CA VAL A 68 -1.96 2.88 -6.05
C VAL A 68 -1.32 1.60 -6.58
N LEU A 69 -2.14 0.58 -6.83
CA LEU A 69 -1.73 -0.70 -7.41
C LEU A 69 -2.50 -0.93 -8.70
N GLY A 70 -1.82 -1.46 -9.73
CA GLY A 70 -2.49 -1.87 -10.96
C GLY A 70 -3.52 -2.98 -10.71
N LYS A 71 -4.32 -3.28 -11.73
CA LYS A 71 -5.19 -4.47 -11.70
C LYS A 71 -4.34 -5.70 -11.32
N ASP A 72 -4.85 -6.50 -10.38
CA ASP A 72 -4.19 -7.69 -9.84
C ASP A 72 -2.82 -7.42 -9.17
N GLY A 73 -2.64 -6.21 -8.63
CA GLY A 73 -1.39 -5.83 -7.93
C GLY A 73 -1.14 -6.58 -6.61
N ILE A 74 -2.13 -7.32 -6.11
CA ILE A 74 -2.01 -8.28 -5.02
C ILE A 74 -2.58 -9.60 -5.55
N PRO A 75 -1.74 -10.52 -6.04
CA PRO A 75 -2.23 -11.73 -6.68
C PRO A 75 -2.69 -12.76 -5.66
N SER A 76 -3.82 -13.41 -5.96
CA SER A 76 -4.31 -14.56 -5.20
C SER A 76 -3.36 -15.76 -5.32
N ILE A 77 -3.48 -16.68 -4.38
CA ILE A 77 -2.86 -18.00 -4.46
C ILE A 77 -3.90 -18.98 -5.00
N ASP A 78 -3.71 -19.47 -6.23
CA ASP A 78 -4.68 -20.36 -6.88
C ASP A 78 -4.32 -21.85 -6.79
N ASN A 79 -3.06 -22.16 -6.46
CA ASN A 79 -2.55 -23.53 -6.32
C ASN A 79 -1.74 -23.64 -5.02
N PRO A 80 -2.40 -23.58 -3.84
CA PRO A 80 -1.71 -23.60 -2.57
C PRO A 80 -0.95 -24.92 -2.36
N ARG A 81 0.25 -24.83 -1.78
CA ARG A 81 1.05 -25.98 -1.37
C ARG A 81 1.11 -26.01 0.14
N PHE A 82 0.74 -27.14 0.72
CA PHE A 82 0.71 -27.32 2.16
C PHE A 82 1.92 -28.13 2.63
N VAL A 83 2.39 -27.78 3.82
CA VAL A 83 3.44 -28.49 4.55
C VAL A 83 2.85 -29.14 5.79
N GLY A 84 3.52 -30.18 6.31
CA GLY A 84 3.11 -30.81 7.56
C GLY A 84 3.41 -29.94 8.79
N PRO A 85 2.80 -30.25 9.96
CA PRO A 85 2.99 -29.45 11.18
C PRO A 85 4.45 -29.25 11.59
N GLY A 86 5.27 -30.31 11.51
CA GLY A 86 6.68 -30.23 11.91
C GLY A 86 7.55 -29.35 11.00
N GLU A 87 7.17 -29.17 9.72
CA GLU A 87 7.82 -28.22 8.82
C GLU A 87 7.28 -26.80 9.04
N ALA A 88 5.97 -26.66 9.28
CA ALA A 88 5.37 -25.38 9.64
C ALA A 88 6.00 -24.79 10.92
N ASP A 89 6.25 -25.61 11.94
CA ASP A 89 6.89 -25.20 13.21
C ASP A 89 8.31 -24.65 13.01
N GLN A 90 8.98 -24.97 11.89
CA GLN A 90 10.31 -24.43 11.56
C GLN A 90 10.24 -23.07 10.85
N GLN A 91 9.08 -22.74 10.26
CA GLN A 91 8.89 -21.55 9.44
C GLN A 91 8.01 -20.49 10.11
N MET A 92 7.27 -20.86 11.15
CA MET A 92 6.31 -20.02 11.85
C MET A 92 6.69 -19.83 13.32
N GLN A 93 6.38 -18.66 13.86
CA GLN A 93 6.47 -18.43 15.30
C GLN A 93 5.25 -19.03 16.01
N SER A 94 5.42 -19.48 17.25
CA SER A 94 4.36 -20.17 18.02
C SER A 94 3.11 -19.33 18.29
N PHE A 95 3.18 -18.01 18.12
CA PHE A 95 2.05 -17.09 18.29
C PHE A 95 1.46 -16.59 16.96
N GLU A 96 1.99 -17.05 15.82
CA GLU A 96 1.41 -16.71 14.53
C GLU A 96 -0.01 -17.25 14.41
N ARG A 97 -0.91 -16.40 13.93
CA ARG A 97 -2.32 -16.73 13.77
C ARG A 97 -2.56 -17.36 12.41
N VAL A 98 -3.48 -18.32 12.40
CA VAL A 98 -3.94 -18.99 11.19
C VAL A 98 -5.47 -18.90 11.11
N LEU A 99 -6.01 -18.91 9.88
CA LEU A 99 -7.39 -19.31 9.66
C LEU A 99 -7.43 -20.83 9.49
N GLY A 100 -8.20 -21.52 10.33
CA GLY A 100 -8.45 -22.94 10.19
C GLY A 100 -9.71 -23.19 9.35
N VAL A 101 -9.61 -24.05 8.35
CA VAL A 101 -10.76 -24.52 7.56
C VAL A 101 -10.88 -26.03 7.74
N SER A 102 -12.08 -26.50 8.05
CA SER A 102 -12.37 -27.90 8.31
C SER A 102 -13.66 -28.29 7.58
N ILE A 103 -13.53 -29.05 6.50
CA ILE A 103 -14.67 -29.47 5.66
C ILE A 103 -14.48 -30.95 5.31
N ASN A 104 -15.50 -31.78 5.54
CA ASN A 104 -15.51 -33.22 5.18
C ASN A 104 -14.27 -34.01 5.65
N GLY A 105 -13.69 -33.67 6.80
CA GLY A 105 -12.50 -34.33 7.35
C GLY A 105 -11.16 -33.86 6.78
N ASP A 106 -11.16 -32.91 5.84
CA ASP A 106 -9.97 -32.20 5.38
C ASP A 106 -9.79 -30.94 6.24
N HIS A 107 -8.63 -30.84 6.89
CA HIS A 107 -8.29 -29.78 7.83
C HIS A 107 -7.06 -29.03 7.33
N ARG A 108 -7.22 -27.73 7.10
CA ARG A 108 -6.14 -26.86 6.60
C ARG A 108 -5.99 -25.62 7.45
N ALA A 109 -4.75 -25.15 7.57
CA ALA A 109 -4.41 -23.92 8.26
C ALA A 109 -3.76 -22.94 7.28
N TYR A 110 -4.25 -21.71 7.25
CA TYR A 110 -3.78 -20.65 6.37
C TYR A 110 -3.17 -19.52 7.21
N PRO A 111 -1.86 -19.30 7.18
CA PRO A 111 -1.20 -18.26 7.97
C PRO A 111 -1.67 -16.84 7.60
N LEU A 112 -2.01 -16.03 8.60
CA LEU A 112 -2.48 -14.65 8.37
C LEU A 112 -1.40 -13.76 7.75
N ASN A 113 -0.12 -14.01 8.04
CA ASN A 113 1.00 -13.27 7.43
C ASN A 113 1.09 -13.50 5.90
N MET A 114 0.74 -14.70 5.44
CA MET A 114 0.67 -15.03 4.01
C MET A 114 -0.57 -14.41 3.39
N LEU A 115 -1.73 -14.55 4.04
CA LEU A 115 -2.98 -13.92 3.60
C LEU A 115 -2.88 -12.38 3.58
N SER A 116 -2.10 -11.76 4.45
CA SER A 116 -1.86 -10.31 4.42
C SER A 116 -1.10 -9.83 3.18
N ARG A 117 -0.43 -10.74 2.45
CA ARG A 117 0.33 -10.43 1.23
C ARG A 117 -0.37 -10.85 -0.05
N HIS A 118 -1.33 -11.78 0.04
CA HIS A 118 -2.02 -12.37 -1.11
C HIS A 118 -3.54 -12.18 -1.08
N GLU A 119 -4.09 -11.73 0.05
CA GLU A 119 -5.51 -11.43 0.38
C GLU A 119 -6.52 -12.57 0.19
N ILE A 120 -6.32 -13.45 -0.80
CA ILE A 120 -7.19 -14.56 -1.17
C ILE A 120 -6.33 -15.79 -1.50
N VAL A 121 -6.74 -16.93 -0.95
CA VAL A 121 -6.31 -18.26 -1.41
C VAL A 121 -7.54 -18.97 -1.98
N ASN A 122 -7.50 -19.29 -3.28
CA ASN A 122 -8.50 -20.14 -3.92
C ASN A 122 -8.07 -21.60 -3.74
N ASP A 123 -8.89 -22.38 -3.04
CA ASP A 123 -8.57 -23.76 -2.68
C ASP A 123 -9.80 -24.67 -2.84
N THR A 124 -9.59 -25.98 -2.79
CA THR A 124 -10.64 -26.99 -2.65
C THR A 124 -10.34 -27.82 -1.40
N VAL A 125 -11.16 -27.63 -0.35
CA VAL A 125 -11.01 -28.31 0.94
C VAL A 125 -12.14 -29.33 1.11
N GLY A 126 -11.79 -30.60 1.33
CA GLY A 126 -12.80 -31.66 1.48
C GLY A 126 -13.73 -31.79 0.27
N GLY A 127 -13.25 -31.46 -0.93
CA GLY A 127 -14.03 -31.45 -2.18
C GLY A 127 -14.87 -30.20 -2.42
N VAL A 128 -14.84 -29.21 -1.53
CA VAL A 128 -15.61 -27.96 -1.64
C VAL A 128 -14.69 -26.81 -2.08
N PRO A 129 -14.98 -26.13 -3.21
CA PRO A 129 -14.26 -24.92 -3.59
C PRO A 129 -14.47 -23.81 -2.56
N VAL A 130 -13.39 -23.19 -2.10
CA VAL A 130 -13.40 -22.11 -1.12
C VAL A 130 -12.47 -20.98 -1.54
N ALA A 131 -12.84 -19.75 -1.20
CA ALA A 131 -11.95 -18.60 -1.22
C ALA A 131 -11.66 -18.19 0.22
N VAL A 132 -10.44 -18.43 0.70
CA VAL A 132 -10.02 -18.08 2.06
C VAL A 132 -9.46 -16.66 2.05
N THR A 133 -10.03 -15.77 2.86
CA THR A 133 -9.68 -14.34 2.93
C THR A 133 -9.76 -13.82 4.37
N TRP A 134 -9.15 -12.66 4.64
CA TRP A 134 -9.07 -12.05 5.98
C TRP A 134 -9.24 -10.53 5.96
#